data_AF-E8WKW5-F1
#
_entry.id   AF-E8WKW5-F1
#
_cell.length_a   1.000
_cell.length_b   1.000
_cell.length_c   1.000
_cell.angle_alpha   90.00
_cell.angle_beta   90.00
_cell.angle_gamma   90.00
#
_symmetry.space_group_name_H-M   'P 1'
#
loop_
_entity.id
_entity.type
_entity.pdbx_description
1 polymer ?
#
loop_
_entity_poly.entity_id
_entity_poly.type
_entity_poly.pdbx_seq_one_letter_code
_entity_poly.pdbx_strand_id
1 'polypeptide(L)' 'MTKKERMRFVRAEMVRAGVSNADIAREEQVSTVYVYYVLAGKRQGYRIRLAIAKKVGKPVEALWPDTPVKDRRAA' A
#
# COMPACT_ATOMS: atom_id res chain seq x y z
N MET A 1 -16.25 -0.94 0.80
CA MET A 1 -15.13 -1.55 1.56
C MET A 1 -14.72 -0.68 2.73
N THR A 2 -14.92 -1.16 3.95
CA THR A 2 -14.46 -0.52 5.19
C THR A 2 -12.92 -0.43 5.22
N LYS A 3 -12.35 0.40 6.10
CA LYS A 3 -10.89 0.49 6.27
C LYS A 3 -10.28 -0.87 6.62
N LYS A 4 -10.97 -1.66 7.45
CA LYS A 4 -10.52 -2.99 7.90
C LYS A 4 -10.55 -4.01 6.77
N GLU A 5 -11.61 -4.03 5.96
CA GLU A 5 -11.70 -4.90 4.78
C GLU A 5 -10.60 -4.57 3.77
N ARG A 6 -10.33 -3.28 3.53
CA ARG A 6 -9.25 -2.83 2.65
C ARG A 6 -7.89 -3.29 3.11
N MET A 7 -7.60 -3.11 4.40
CA MET A 7 -6.35 -3.58 4.98
C MET A 7 -6.17 -5.10 4.78
N ARG A 8 -7.23 -5.89 4.98
CA ARG A 8 -7.20 -7.34 4.75
C ARG A 8 -6.98 -7.68 3.27
N PHE A 9 -7.68 -6.99 2.38
CA PHE A 9 -7.53 -7.14 0.94
C PHE A 9 -6.09 -6.85 0.49
N VAL A 10 -5.55 -5.68 0.81
CA VAL A 10 -4.17 -5.31 0.44
C VAL A 10 -3.15 -6.29 1.03
N ARG A 11 -3.33 -6.73 2.28
CA ARG A 11 -2.46 -7.77 2.86
C ARG A 11 -2.54 -9.09 2.12
N ALA A 12 -3.73 -9.53 1.70
CA ALA A 12 -3.88 -10.75 0.91
C ALA A 12 -3.15 -10.64 -0.43
N GLU A 13 -3.21 -9.47 -1.08
CA GLU A 13 -2.47 -9.21 -2.31
C GLU A 13 -0.95 -9.20 -2.10
N MET A 14 -0.48 -8.56 -1.01
CA MET A 14 0.94 -8.60 -0.64
C MET A 14 1.43 -10.03 -0.40
N VAL A 15 0.65 -10.86 0.30
CA VAL A 15 0.97 -12.27 0.55
C VAL A 15 1.04 -13.06 -0.76
N ARG A 16 0.08 -12.88 -1.68
CA ARG A 16 0.12 -13.53 -3.00
C ARG A 16 1.35 -13.14 -3.82
N ALA A 17 1.80 -11.90 -3.68
CA ALA A 17 3.00 -11.40 -4.34
C ALA A 17 4.32 -11.76 -3.61
N GLY A 18 4.25 -12.42 -2.46
CA GLY A 18 5.45 -12.74 -1.65
C GLY A 18 6.11 -11.51 -1.02
N VAL A 19 5.35 -10.43 -0.79
CA VAL A 19 5.85 -9.14 -0.32
C VAL A 19 5.54 -8.96 1.16
N SER A 20 6.56 -8.69 1.98
CA SER A 20 6.37 -8.38 3.40
C SER A 20 6.40 -6.86 3.68
N ASN A 21 5.91 -6.46 4.85
CA ASN A 21 6.09 -5.09 5.33
C ASN A 21 7.57 -4.70 5.45
N ALA A 22 8.44 -5.66 5.77
CA ALA A 22 9.87 -5.42 5.92
C ALA A 22 10.54 -5.12 4.58
N ASP A 23 10.09 -5.75 3.50
CA ASP A 23 10.62 -5.49 2.16
C ASP A 23 10.29 -4.06 1.72
N ILE A 24 9.03 -3.66 1.88
CA ILE A 24 8.58 -2.28 1.60
C ILE A 24 9.32 -1.27 2.49
N ALA A 25 9.45 -1.57 3.78
CA ALA A 25 10.14 -0.70 4.73
C ALA A 25 11.62 -0.49 4.38
N ARG A 26 12.31 -1.57 3.99
CA ARG A 26 13.72 -1.54 3.58
C ARG A 26 13.91 -0.73 2.30
N GLU A 27 13.08 -0.96 1.30
CA GLU A 27 13.16 -0.28 0.00
C GLU A 27 12.86 1.22 0.12
N GLU A 28 11.83 1.57 0.89
CA GLU A 28 11.40 2.97 1.05
C GLU A 28 12.11 3.71 2.19
N GLN A 29 13.05 3.05 2.88
CA GLN A 29 13.80 3.58 4.03
C GLN A 29 12.87 4.14 5.13
N VAL A 30 11.84 3.38 5.48
CA VAL A 30 10.88 3.71 6.55
C VAL A 30 10.81 2.60 7.59
N SER A 31 10.18 2.86 8.73
CA SER A 31 9.89 1.80 9.69
C SER A 31 8.75 0.88 9.20
N THR A 32 8.78 -0.38 9.61
CA THR A 32 7.67 -1.34 9.38
C THR A 32 6.35 -0.85 10.00
N VAL A 33 6.43 -0.09 11.09
CA VAL A 33 5.27 0.58 11.73
C VAL A 33 4.66 1.63 10.81
N TYR A 34 5.48 2.39 10.09
CA TYR A 34 4.97 3.36 9.11
C TYR A 34 4.18 2.68 7.99
N VAL A 35 4.71 1.57 7.45
CA VAL A 35 4.01 0.74 6.46
C VAL A 35 2.68 0.22 7.03
N TYR A 36 2.69 -0.29 8.26
CA TYR A 36 1.48 -0.72 8.96
C TYR A 36 0.43 0.40 9.08
N TYR A 37 0.84 1.62 9.41
CA TYR A 37 -0.09 2.75 9.51
C TYR A 37 -0.69 3.17 8.17
N VAL A 38 0.03 2.99 7.06
CA VAL A 38 -0.53 3.18 5.72
C VAL A 38 -1.57 2.10 5.41
N LEU A 39 -1.25 0.83 5.69
CA LEU A 39 -2.18 -0.30 5.50
C LEU A 39 -3.45 -0.16 6.35
N ALA A 40 -3.30 0.29 7.61
CA ALA A 40 -4.40 0.52 8.54
C ALA A 40 -5.22 1.79 8.21
N GLY A 41 -4.82 2.56 7.19
CA GLY A 41 -5.48 3.81 6.79
C GLY A 41 -5.36 4.93 7.84
N LYS A 42 -4.32 4.87 8.70
CA LYS A 42 -3.95 5.92 9.65
C LYS A 42 -3.09 7.01 9.01
N ARG A 43 -2.36 6.66 7.94
CA ARG A 43 -1.59 7.57 7.10
C ARG A 43 -1.97 7.37 5.64
N GLN A 44 -1.89 8.44 4.84
CA GLN A 44 -2.17 8.43 3.40
C GLN A 44 -0.88 8.61 2.57
N GLY A 45 0.26 8.11 3.06
CA GLY A 45 1.53 8.25 2.36
C GLY A 45 1.47 7.60 0.97
N TYR A 46 1.30 8.41 -0.08
CA TYR A 46 1.15 7.94 -1.46
C TYR A 46 2.36 7.12 -1.91
N ARG A 47 3.57 7.55 -1.53
CA ARG A 47 4.83 6.84 -1.77
C ARG A 47 4.78 5.36 -1.38
N ILE A 48 4.29 5.05 -0.17
CA ILE A 48 4.19 3.67 0.32
C ILE A 48 3.09 2.89 -0.40
N ARG A 49 1.96 3.54 -0.70
CA ARG A 49 0.88 2.91 -1.50
C ARG A 49 1.40 2.53 -2.89
N LEU A 50 2.17 3.42 -3.52
CA LEU A 50 2.79 3.19 -4.81
C LEU A 50 3.84 2.07 -4.76
N ALA A 51 4.70 2.05 -3.74
CA ALA A 51 5.67 0.98 -3.55
C ALA A 51 5.00 -0.40 -3.43
N ILE A 52 3.94 -0.50 -2.61
CA ILE A 52 3.16 -1.73 -2.47
C ILE A 52 2.50 -2.11 -3.80
N ALA A 53 1.85 -1.15 -4.48
CA ALA A 53 1.18 -1.37 -5.76
C ALA A 53 2.14 -1.91 -6.83
N LYS A 54 3.34 -1.32 -6.94
CA LYS A 54 4.40 -1.78 -7.84
C LYS A 54 4.81 -3.23 -7.57
N LYS A 55 5.03 -3.58 -6.30
CA LYS A 55 5.44 -4.95 -5.91
C LYS A 55 4.32 -5.98 -6.08
N VAL A 56 3.07 -5.57 -5.86
CA VAL A 56 1.88 -6.40 -6.03
C VAL A 56 1.49 -6.54 -7.51
N GLY A 57 1.99 -5.66 -8.39
CA GLY A 57 1.64 -5.66 -9.81
C GLY A 57 0.20 -5.19 -10.08
N LYS A 58 -0.33 -4.30 -9.23
CA LYS A 58 -1.68 -3.74 -9.37
C LYS A 58 -1.63 -2.21 -9.35
N PRO A 59 -2.55 -1.52 -10.03
CA PRO A 59 -2.64 -0.07 -9.93
C PRO A 59 -3.02 0.35 -8.50
N VAL A 60 -2.52 1.52 -8.05
CA VAL A 60 -2.73 2.01 -6.68
C VAL A 60 -4.23 2.16 -6.39
N GLU A 61 -5.03 2.51 -7.37
CA GLU A 61 -6.48 2.73 -7.27
C GLU A 61 -7.25 1.43 -7.07
N ALA A 62 -6.73 0.30 -7.56
CA ALA A 62 -7.32 -1.01 -7.30
C ALA A 62 -7.14 -1.43 -5.84
N LEU A 63 -6.05 -1.00 -5.21
CA LEU A 63 -5.75 -1.28 -3.80
C LEU A 63 -6.35 -0.22 -2.85
N TRP A 64 -6.30 1.05 -3.27
CA TRP A 64 -6.77 2.23 -2.57
C TRP A 64 -7.61 3.12 -3.49
N PRO A 65 -8.93 2.86 -3.59
CA PRO A 65 -9.84 3.69 -4.39
C PRO A 65 -9.97 5.14 -3.89
N ASP A 66 -9.57 5.40 -2.65
CA ASP A 66 -9.53 6.73 -2.03
C ASP A 66 -8.32 7.57 -2.48
N THR A 67 -7.45 7.03 -3.32
CA THR A 67 -6.27 7.74 -3.83
C THR A 67 -6.73 8.97 -4.64
N PRO A 68 -6.31 10.19 -4.26
CA PRO A 68 -6.67 11.42 -4.96
C PRO A 68 -6.28 11.40 -6.44
N VAL A 69 -7.11 12.00 -7.30
CA VAL A 69 -6.89 12.02 -8.76
C VAL A 69 -5.52 12.58 -9.15
N LYS A 70 -5.04 13.59 -8.41
CA LYS A 70 -3.71 14.19 -8.61
C LYS A 70 -2.56 13.19 -8.51
N ASP A 71 -2.75 12.12 -7.72
CA ASP A 71 -1.70 11.13 -7.46
C ASP A 71 -1.76 9.98 -8.48
N ARG A 72 -2.92 9.72 -9.11
CA ARG A 72 -3.16 8.61 -10.05
C ARG A 72 -2.35 8.65 -11.35
N ARG A 73 -1.73 9.79 -11.67
CA ARG A 73 -0.97 10.02 -12.93
C ARG A 73 0.54 9.87 -12.77
N ALA A 74 1.03 9.54 -11.58
CA ALA A 74 2.46 9.56 -11.24
C ALA A 74 3.15 8.18 -11.27
N ALA A 75 2.56 7.18 -11.94
CA ALA A 75 3.08 5.81 -11.99
C ALA A 75 3.49 5.41 -13.41
#